data_AF-A0A7S3ZYB3-F1
#
_entry.id   AF-A0A7S3ZYB3-F1
#
_cell.length_a   1.000
_cell.length_b   1.000
_cell.length_c   1.000
_cell.angle_alpha   90.00
_cell.angle_beta   90.00
_cell.angle_gamma   90.00
#
_symmetry.space_group_name_H-M   'P 1'
#
loop_
_entity.id
_entity.type
_entity.pdbx_description
1 polymer ?
#
loop_
_entity_poly.entity_id
_entity_poly.type
_entity_poly.pdbx_seq_one_letter_code
_entity_poly.pdbx_strand_id
1 'polypeptide(L)'
;GAALVVIDVGSDVYALAVFTDPATGEPCLACGCYDGKVRIFDPVAGGEALLVIDVDYSVSALVVFEDPATGALRLACSSDDWKVRVFDPVAGGEALLVLEIGDEVNALAVFKDPATGAPRLARASGEKVLVFDP
;
A
#
# COMPACT_ATOMS: atom_id res chain seq x y z
N GLY A 1 23.31 -0.63 14.23
CA GLY A 1 23.25 -2.09 14.47
C GLY A 1 23.40 -2.80 13.13
N ALA A 2 23.76 -4.08 13.12
CA ALA A 2 23.76 -4.88 11.89
C ALA A 2 22.31 -5.16 11.44
N ALA A 3 22.09 -5.25 10.12
CA ALA A 3 20.79 -5.65 9.57
C ALA A 3 20.48 -7.10 9.96
N LEU A 4 19.22 -7.38 10.36
CA LEU A 4 18.77 -8.74 10.66
C LEU A 4 18.46 -9.53 9.39
N VAL A 5 17.85 -8.86 8.40
CA VAL A 5 17.50 -9.39 7.08
C VAL A 5 17.80 -8.28 6.07
N VAL A 6 18.32 -8.65 4.89
CA VAL A 6 18.48 -7.76 3.74
C VAL A 6 17.63 -8.34 2.61
N ILE A 7 16.68 -7.54 2.12
CA ILE A 7 15.79 -7.91 1.02
C ILE A 7 16.21 -7.09 -0.20
N ASP A 8 16.59 -7.78 -1.28
CA ASP A 8 16.81 -7.13 -2.57
C ASP A 8 15.47 -6.98 -3.28
N VAL A 9 14.94 -5.76 -3.28
CA VAL A 9 13.65 -5.44 -3.91
C VAL A 9 13.79 -5.29 -5.43
N GLY A 10 15.01 -5.14 -5.95
CA GLY A 10 15.30 -5.00 -7.38
C GLY A 10 14.93 -3.63 -7.97
N SER A 11 14.56 -2.66 -7.15
CA SER A 11 14.16 -1.30 -7.54
C SER A 11 14.24 -0.36 -6.33
N ASP A 12 14.33 0.95 -6.58
CA ASP A 12 14.29 1.95 -5.51
C ASP A 12 12.92 1.90 -4.81
N VAL A 13 12.94 1.84 -3.48
CA VAL A 13 11.73 1.78 -2.65
C VAL A 13 11.45 3.15 -2.06
N TYR A 14 10.26 3.67 -2.31
CA TYR A 14 9.82 4.97 -1.78
C TYR A 14 8.80 4.85 -0.66
N ALA A 15 8.08 3.73 -0.59
CA ALA A 15 7.04 3.52 0.40
C ALA A 15 7.05 2.09 0.93
N LEU A 16 6.73 1.96 2.22
CA LEU A 16 6.56 0.67 2.89
C LEU A 16 5.20 0.63 3.59
N ALA A 17 4.54 -0.52 3.55
CA ALA A 17 3.40 -0.83 4.42
C ALA A 17 3.53 -2.25 4.96
N VAL A 18 3.11 -2.45 6.21
CA VAL A 18 3.11 -3.76 6.85
C VAL A 18 1.69 -4.24 7.05
N PHE A 19 1.49 -5.54 6.90
CA PHE A 19 0.23 -6.19 7.22
C PHE A 19 0.44 -7.64 7.63
N THR A 20 -0.62 -8.30 8.07
CA THR A 20 -0.63 -9.72 8.38
C THR A 20 -1.50 -10.40 7.34
N ASP A 21 -0.98 -11.44 6.69
CA ASP A 21 -1.78 -12.26 5.79
C ASP A 21 -2.90 -12.94 6.62
N PRO A 22 -4.19 -12.66 6.33
CA PRO A 22 -5.31 -13.21 7.09
C PRO A 22 -5.45 -14.73 6.96
N ALA A 23 -4.87 -15.36 5.93
CA ALA A 23 -4.94 -16.80 5.72
C ALA A 23 -3.88 -17.56 6.55
N THR A 24 -2.68 -16.99 6.70
CA THR A 24 -1.52 -17.66 7.33
C THR A 24 -1.17 -17.10 8.71
N GLY A 25 -1.53 -15.84 8.97
CA GLY A 25 -1.09 -15.10 10.16
C GLY A 25 0.35 -14.58 10.07
N GLU A 26 1.00 -14.70 8.91
CA GLU A 26 2.39 -14.28 8.72
C GLU A 26 2.51 -12.79 8.41
N PRO A 27 3.61 -12.13 8.83
CA PRO A 27 3.84 -10.74 8.49
C PRO A 27 4.18 -10.59 7.01
N CYS A 28 3.68 -9.54 6.39
CA CYS A 28 3.99 -9.16 5.03
C CYS A 28 4.46 -7.71 4.97
N LEU A 29 5.44 -7.45 4.11
CA LEU A 29 5.98 -6.12 3.82
C LEU A 29 5.69 -5.78 2.36
N ALA A 30 4.86 -4.77 2.14
CA ALA A 30 4.64 -4.17 0.83
C ALA A 30 5.67 -3.07 0.57
N CYS A 31 6.31 -3.11 -0.60
CA CYS A 31 7.30 -2.15 -1.05
C CYS A 31 6.81 -1.46 -2.33
N GLY A 32 6.55 -0.15 -2.25
CA GLY A 32 6.19 0.69 -3.39
C GLY A 32 7.46 1.16 -4.09
N CYS A 33 7.59 0.81 -5.37
CA CYS A 33 8.85 0.92 -6.11
C CYS A 33 8.79 1.96 -7.24
N TYR A 34 9.95 2.52 -7.58
CA TYR A 34 10.12 3.47 -8.70
C TYR A 34 9.77 2.87 -10.07
N ASP A 35 10.03 1.58 -10.27
CA ASP A 35 9.74 0.85 -11.51
C ASP A 35 8.25 0.55 -11.74
N GLY A 36 7.37 1.17 -10.95
CA GLY A 36 5.93 1.09 -11.10
C GLY A 36 5.33 -0.22 -10.63
N LYS A 37 5.96 -0.84 -9.63
CA LYS A 37 5.48 -2.08 -9.04
C LYS A 37 5.33 -1.95 -7.53
N VAL A 38 4.38 -2.69 -6.98
CA VAL A 38 4.37 -3.02 -5.56
C VAL A 38 4.81 -4.47 -5.40
N ARG A 39 5.81 -4.71 -4.55
CA ARG A 39 6.30 -6.06 -4.24
C ARG A 39 6.03 -6.40 -2.80
N ILE A 40 5.50 -7.59 -2.54
CA ILE A 40 5.20 -8.09 -1.21
C ILE A 40 6.24 -9.13 -0.82
N PHE A 41 6.81 -9.02 0.37
CA PHE A 41 7.80 -9.97 0.91
C PHE A 41 7.39 -10.46 2.30
N ASP A 42 7.93 -11.62 2.68
CA ASP A 42 8.07 -11.98 4.09
C ASP A 42 9.27 -11.20 4.67
N PRO A 43 9.07 -10.29 5.63
CA PRO A 43 10.16 -9.48 6.21
C PRO A 43 11.05 -10.27 7.18
N VAL A 44 10.66 -11.47 7.60
CA VAL A 44 11.38 -12.35 8.53
C VAL A 44 12.23 -13.35 7.77
N ALA A 45 11.66 -14.04 6.77
CA ALA A 45 12.39 -14.99 5.95
C ALA A 45 13.22 -14.29 4.85
N GLY A 46 12.75 -13.14 4.35
CA GLY A 46 13.29 -12.49 3.16
C GLY A 46 13.06 -13.32 1.90
N GLY A 47 13.99 -13.22 0.94
CA GLY A 47 13.95 -14.00 -0.30
C GLY A 47 13.19 -13.30 -1.44
N GLU A 48 12.58 -14.11 -2.32
CA GLU A 48 11.83 -13.61 -3.47
C GLU A 48 10.50 -12.98 -3.02
N ALA A 49 9.96 -12.10 -3.86
CA ALA A 49 8.66 -11.50 -3.60
C ALA A 49 7.56 -12.58 -3.62
N LEU A 50 6.74 -12.59 -2.57
CA LEU A 50 5.53 -13.42 -2.48
C LEU A 50 4.51 -13.04 -3.53
N LEU A 51 4.44 -11.75 -3.85
CA LEU A 51 3.53 -11.17 -4.84
C LEU A 51 4.17 -9.94 -5.50
N VAL A 52 3.89 -9.76 -6.78
CA VAL A 52 4.23 -8.55 -7.54
C VAL A 52 2.95 -8.01 -8.18
N ILE A 53 2.67 -6.73 -7.95
CA ILE A 53 1.54 -6.00 -8.51
C ILE A 53 2.08 -4.91 -9.44
N ASP A 54 1.67 -4.94 -10.70
CA ASP A 54 2.01 -3.90 -11.67
C ASP A 54 1.06 -2.70 -11.54
N VAL A 55 1.63 -1.52 -11.30
CA VAL A 55 0.94 -0.22 -11.21
C VAL A 55 1.24 0.66 -12.44
N ASP A 56 2.24 0.27 -13.23
CA ASP A 56 2.76 0.91 -14.44
C ASP A 56 3.44 2.28 -14.24
N TYR A 57 3.31 2.87 -13.05
CA TYR A 57 3.86 4.18 -12.69
C TYR A 57 4.47 4.12 -11.30
N SER A 58 5.59 4.83 -11.11
CA SER A 58 6.32 4.93 -9.84
C SER A 58 5.37 5.12 -8.66
N VAL A 59 5.55 4.30 -7.62
CA VAL A 59 4.66 4.25 -6.46
C VAL A 59 5.21 5.14 -5.36
N SER A 60 4.48 6.20 -5.02
CA SER A 60 4.92 7.25 -4.09
C SER A 60 4.51 7.01 -2.64
N ALA A 61 3.37 6.35 -2.40
CA ALA A 61 2.90 6.04 -1.05
C ALA A 61 2.10 4.74 -1.03
N LEU A 62 2.10 4.07 0.13
CA LEU A 62 1.36 2.85 0.41
C LEU A 62 0.62 2.96 1.73
N VAL A 63 -0.56 2.34 1.80
CA VAL A 63 -1.24 2.07 3.06
C VAL A 63 -2.07 0.79 2.96
N VAL A 64 -2.14 0.04 4.05
CA VAL A 64 -3.02 -1.13 4.17
C VAL A 64 -4.14 -0.81 5.15
N PHE A 65 -5.36 -1.22 4.82
CA PHE A 65 -6.55 -1.01 5.65
C PHE A 65 -7.55 -2.15 5.48
N GLU A 66 -8.51 -2.24 6.41
CA GLU A 66 -9.66 -3.12 6.31
C GLU A 66 -10.80 -2.38 5.61
N ASP A 67 -11.35 -2.97 4.56
CA ASP A 67 -12.57 -2.52 3.91
C ASP A 67 -13.73 -2.53 4.94
N PRO A 68 -14.36 -1.40 5.25
CA PRO A 68 -15.38 -1.34 6.29
C PRO A 68 -16.67 -2.10 5.95
N ALA A 69 -16.94 -2.34 4.66
CA ALA A 69 -18.14 -3.06 4.23
C ALA A 69 -17.94 -4.57 4.26
N THR A 70 -16.72 -5.05 3.95
CA THR A 70 -16.43 -6.48 3.80
C THR A 70 -15.53 -7.06 4.87
N GLY A 71 -14.81 -6.22 5.63
CA GLY A 71 -13.76 -6.61 6.56
C GLY A 71 -12.48 -7.12 5.87
N ALA A 72 -12.43 -7.09 4.54
CA ALA A 72 -11.30 -7.62 3.80
C ALA A 72 -10.12 -6.65 3.77
N LEU A 73 -8.91 -7.19 3.76
CA LEU A 73 -7.69 -6.39 3.68
C LEU A 73 -7.56 -5.75 2.29
N ARG A 74 -7.11 -4.50 2.26
CA ARG A 74 -6.89 -3.70 1.03
C ARG A 74 -5.56 -2.97 1.12
N LEU A 75 -4.86 -2.92 0.01
CA LEU A 75 -3.67 -2.10 -0.17
C LEU A 75 -4.00 -0.96 -1.12
N ALA A 76 -3.92 0.27 -0.63
CA ALA A 76 -3.97 1.45 -1.47
C ALA A 76 -2.56 1.94 -1.78
N CYS A 77 -2.34 2.36 -3.02
CA CYS A 77 -1.13 3.02 -3.45
C CYS A 77 -1.44 4.28 -4.24
N SER A 78 -0.59 5.29 -4.13
CA SER A 78 -0.54 6.41 -5.07
C SER A 78 0.62 6.27 -6.03
N SER A 79 0.46 6.81 -7.23
CA SER A 79 1.47 6.78 -8.27
C SER A 79 1.58 8.10 -9.05
N ASP A 80 2.67 8.26 -9.80
CA ASP A 80 3.01 9.47 -10.56
C ASP A 80 1.98 9.84 -11.64
N ASP A 81 1.07 8.95 -12.00
CA ASP A 81 -0.06 9.23 -12.90
C ASP A 81 -1.26 9.91 -12.21
N TRP A 82 -1.07 10.39 -10.98
CA TRP A 82 -2.06 11.10 -10.17
C TRP A 82 -3.31 10.27 -9.86
N LYS A 83 -3.12 8.97 -9.70
CA LYS A 83 -4.18 8.06 -9.29
C LYS A 83 -3.87 7.41 -7.96
N VAL A 84 -4.95 7.05 -7.26
CA VAL A 84 -4.90 6.08 -6.17
C VAL A 84 -5.53 4.80 -6.66
N ARG A 85 -4.84 3.69 -6.48
CA ARG A 85 -5.32 2.35 -6.83
C ARG A 85 -5.44 1.51 -5.58
N VAL A 86 -6.46 0.66 -5.53
CA VAL A 86 -6.69 -0.29 -4.43
C VAL A 86 -6.59 -1.71 -4.96
N PHE A 87 -5.84 -2.55 -4.27
CA PHE A 87 -5.62 -3.95 -4.62
C PHE A 87 -5.96 -4.87 -3.45
N ASP A 88 -6.16 -6.14 -3.75
CA ASP A 88 -6.02 -7.20 -2.77
C ASP A 88 -4.51 -7.49 -2.57
N PRO A 89 -3.95 -7.27 -1.37
CA PRO A 89 -2.51 -7.44 -1.15
C PRO A 89 -2.03 -8.89 -1.08
N VAL A 90 -2.95 -9.87 -1.04
CA VAL A 90 -2.63 -11.30 -0.95
C VAL A 90 -2.87 -11.96 -2.31
N ALA A 91 -4.02 -11.71 -2.92
CA ALA A 91 -4.36 -12.27 -4.22
C ALA A 91 -3.73 -11.51 -5.39
N GLY A 92 -3.44 -10.21 -5.22
CA GLY A 92 -2.97 -9.33 -6.29
C GLY A 92 -4.01 -9.17 -7.41
N GLY A 93 -3.52 -9.08 -8.64
CA GLY A 93 -4.33 -8.91 -9.84
C GLY A 93 -4.60 -7.45 -10.20
N GLU A 94 -5.68 -7.22 -10.95
CA GLU A 94 -6.10 -5.88 -11.36
C GLU A 94 -6.55 -5.05 -10.15
N ALA A 95 -6.45 -3.73 -10.28
CA ALA A 95 -6.95 -2.81 -9.27
C ALA A 95 -8.46 -3.01 -9.07
N LEU A 96 -8.87 -3.24 -7.82
CA LEU A 96 -10.27 -3.30 -7.40
C LEU A 96 -10.97 -1.93 -7.53
N LEU A 97 -10.18 -0.86 -7.40
CA LEU A 97 -10.63 0.52 -7.54
C LEU A 97 -9.49 1.38 -8.10
N VAL A 98 -9.85 2.32 -8.97
CA VAL A 98 -8.95 3.36 -9.48
C VAL A 98 -9.63 4.71 -9.30
N LEU A 99 -8.96 5.63 -8.60
CA LEU A 99 -9.44 6.98 -8.34
C LEU A 99 -8.53 7.98 -9.05
N GLU A 100 -9.12 8.77 -9.95
CA GLU A 100 -8.45 9.92 -10.57
C GLU A 100 -8.40 11.08 -9.57
N ILE A 101 -7.20 11.47 -9.17
CA ILE A 101 -7.00 12.52 -8.16
C ILE A 101 -6.69 13.87 -8.81
N GLY A 102 -6.02 13.86 -9.97
CA GLY A 102 -5.67 15.06 -10.75
C GLY A 102 -4.57 15.92 -10.13
N ASP A 103 -3.88 15.40 -9.11
CA ASP A 103 -2.70 16.02 -8.48
C ASP A 103 -1.83 14.92 -7.84
N GLU A 104 -0.57 15.24 -7.60
CA GLU A 104 0.41 14.33 -7.01
C GLU A 104 0.05 14.02 -5.55
N VAL A 105 0.01 12.73 -5.21
CA VAL A 105 -0.22 12.26 -3.84
C VAL A 105 1.11 11.83 -3.25
N ASN A 106 1.56 12.58 -2.24
CA ASN A 106 2.87 12.41 -1.60
C ASN A 106 2.84 11.47 -0.39
N ALA A 107 1.68 11.33 0.24
CA ALA A 107 1.52 10.48 1.41
C ALA A 107 0.08 9.98 1.53
N LEU A 108 -0.04 8.76 2.03
CA LEU A 108 -1.30 8.13 2.43
C LEU A 108 -1.20 7.71 3.90
N ALA A 109 -2.31 7.82 4.62
CA ALA A 109 -2.43 7.29 5.98
C ALA A 109 -3.85 6.80 6.23
N VAL A 110 -3.99 5.75 7.04
CA VAL A 110 -5.29 5.28 7.53
C VAL A 110 -5.36 5.47 9.03
N PHE A 111 -6.52 5.87 9.53
CA PHE A 111 -6.81 5.90 10.96
C PHE A 111 -8.25 5.45 11.23
N LYS A 112 -8.53 5.01 12.45
CA LYS A 112 -9.90 4.74 12.90
C LYS A 112 -10.51 6.03 13.43
N ASP A 113 -11.63 6.43 12.87
CA ASP A 113 -12.43 7.54 13.36
C ASP A 113 -12.92 7.20 14.79
N PRO A 114 -12.52 7.96 15.82
CA PRO A 114 -12.86 7.64 17.20
C PRO A 114 -14.36 7.76 17.50
N ALA A 115 -15.13 8.49 16.68
CA ALA A 115 -16.57 8.65 16.87
C ALA A 115 -17.36 7.47 16.30
N THR A 116 -16.91 6.89 15.18
CA THR A 116 -17.64 5.86 14.44
C THR A 116 -16.98 4.48 14.47
N GLY A 117 -15.69 4.42 14.82
CA GLY A 117 -14.84 3.25 14.71
C GLY A 117 -14.42 2.90 13.27
N ALA A 118 -14.94 3.62 12.27
CA ALA A 118 -14.72 3.32 10.86
C ALA A 118 -13.31 3.78 10.40
N PRO A 119 -12.68 3.06 9.47
CA PRO A 119 -11.45 3.50 8.84
C PRO A 119 -11.69 4.79 8.04
N ARG A 120 -10.67 5.65 8.00
CA ARG A 120 -10.60 6.88 7.21
C ARG A 120 -9.27 6.92 6.49
N LEU A 121 -9.31 7.20 5.19
CA LEU A 121 -8.12 7.41 4.38
C LEU A 121 -7.80 8.90 4.32
N ALA A 122 -6.58 9.25 4.68
CA ALA A 122 -6.02 10.58 4.53
C ALA A 122 -5.01 10.58 3.39
N ARG A 123 -5.09 11.55 2.48
CA ARG A 123 -4.09 11.78 1.43
C ARG A 123 -3.51 13.18 1.51
N ALA A 124 -2.21 13.31 1.27
CA ALA A 124 -1.52 14.59 1.19
C ALA A 124 -1.18 14.94 -0.27
N SER A 125 -1.48 16.18 -0.67
CA SER A 125 -1.28 16.74 -2.01
C SER A 125 -0.79 18.18 -1.83
N GLY A 126 0.48 18.47 -2.16
CA GLY A 126 1.11 19.75 -1.81
C GLY A 126 0.94 20.12 -0.33
N GLU A 127 0.31 21.26 -0.05
CA GLU A 127 0.05 21.75 1.31
C GLU A 127 -1.27 21.24 1.94
N LYS A 128 -2.05 20.43 1.20
CA LYS A 128 -3.39 20.01 1.62
C LYS A 128 -3.42 18.54 2.04
N VAL A 129 -4.15 18.26 3.10
CA VAL A 129 -4.55 16.91 3.50
C VAL A 129 -6.06 16.78 3.39
N LEU A 130 -6.53 15.74 2.70
CA LEU A 130 -7.94 15.41 2.58
C LEU A 130 -8.22 14.08 3.27
N VAL A 131 -9.32 14.01 4.01
CA VAL A 131 -9.79 12.80 4.70
C VAL A 131 -11.10 12.37 4.08
N PHE A 132 -11.21 11.10 3.72
CA PHE A 132 -12.38 10.52 3.08
C PHE A 132 -12.63 9.09 3.57
N ASP A 133 -13.85 8.61 3.32
CA ASP A 133 -14.16 7.19 3.49
C ASP A 133 -13.41 6.39 2.42
N PRO A 134 -12.67 5.33 2.80
CA PRO A 134 -11.91 4.52 1.85
C PRO A 134 -12.80 3.74 0.88
#